data_AF-A0A058ZZA2-F1
#
_entry.id   AF-A0A058ZZA2-F1
#
_cell.length_a   1.000
_cell.length_b   1.000
_cell.length_c   1.000
_cell.angle_alpha   90.00
_cell.angle_beta   90.00
_cell.angle_gamma   90.00
#
_symmetry.space_group_name_H-M   'P 1'
#
loop_
_entity.id
_entity.type
_entity.pdbx_description
1 polymer ?
#
loop_
_entity_poly.entity_id
_entity_poly.type
_entity_poly.pdbx_seq_one_letter_code
_entity_poly.pdbx_strand_id
1 'polypeptide(L)'
;MSLRQRPPPTPSPPPPSRSGRPDGGEEEEVYNIIPVHNLLADHPSLNFPEVRAAAAAAAAAALRSVGDLRRPPFATWRPHHDLLDWLALFFGFQADSVRNQREHLVLHLANLHMQLSPPPDNTDSLDPDVVRRFRKKLLKNYSKWCAYLGKKSNVWISDRRPSAPDPRRELLYVSLYLLIWGEAANLRFMPECICYIFHNMAMELNKILEDYIDEATGQPVLPSFSGENAFLNMVVKPIYETVKAEVEGSKNGTAPHRAWRNYDDINEYFWSKRCFEKLKWPLDGGSNFFVTSARRDLVGKTGFVEQRSFWNLFRSFDRLWVMLALFLQAAIIVAWEGKEYPWQALESRDVQVRVLTVFITWSGMRFLQSLLDIGMQYRLVSRETMGLGVRMVLKSIAAAVWIIVFG
;
A
#
# COMPACT_ATOMS: atom_id res chain seq x y z
N MET A 1 -62.01 36.23 -10.87
CA MET A 1 -62.96 35.10 -10.79
C MET A 1 -62.67 34.12 -11.91
N SER A 2 -62.19 32.92 -11.56
CA SER A 2 -62.47 31.62 -12.21
C SER A 2 -61.34 30.64 -11.84
N LEU A 3 -61.47 30.03 -10.67
CA LEU A 3 -60.69 28.86 -10.27
C LEU A 3 -61.27 27.64 -11.00
N ARG A 4 -60.54 27.10 -11.98
CA ARG A 4 -60.88 25.80 -12.58
C ARG A 4 -60.46 24.70 -11.60
N GLN A 5 -61.45 24.10 -10.94
CA GLN A 5 -61.27 22.91 -10.08
C GLN A 5 -60.89 21.69 -10.95
N ARG A 6 -59.86 20.94 -10.53
CA ARG A 6 -59.56 19.60 -11.09
C ARG A 6 -60.50 18.57 -10.45
N PRO A 7 -61.01 17.58 -11.21
CA PRO A 7 -61.82 16.50 -10.65
C PRO A 7 -60.97 15.54 -9.79
N PRO A 8 -61.58 14.89 -8.78
CA PRO A 8 -60.88 13.96 -7.89
C PRO A 8 -60.50 12.65 -8.61
N PRO A 9 -59.42 11.97 -8.16
CA PRO A 9 -58.99 10.71 -8.75
C PRO A 9 -59.96 9.56 -8.43
N THR A 10 -60.14 8.66 -9.40
CA THR A 10 -60.91 7.42 -9.24
C THR A 10 -60.19 6.42 -8.31
N PRO A 11 -60.93 5.62 -7.52
CA PRO A 11 -60.32 4.67 -6.59
C PRO A 11 -59.73 3.47 -7.35
N SER A 12 -58.51 3.08 -6.95
CA SER A 12 -57.81 1.89 -7.46
C SER A 12 -58.48 0.59 -6.99
N PRO A 13 -58.42 -0.50 -7.80
CA PRO A 13 -59.01 -1.78 -7.42
C PRO A 13 -58.22 -2.44 -6.27
N PRO A 14 -58.87 -3.28 -5.45
CA PRO A 14 -58.22 -3.90 -4.30
C PRO A 14 -57.17 -4.93 -4.76
N PRO A 15 -56.12 -5.16 -3.94
CA PRO A 15 -55.08 -6.13 -4.29
C PRO A 15 -55.65 -7.56 -4.26
N PRO A 16 -55.17 -8.47 -5.12
CA PRO A 16 -55.60 -9.86 -5.09
C PRO A 16 -55.14 -10.52 -3.79
N SER A 17 -56.04 -11.32 -3.21
CA SER A 17 -55.84 -12.13 -2.01
C SER A 17 -54.63 -13.05 -2.14
N ARG A 18 -53.72 -12.98 -1.16
CA ARG A 18 -52.66 -13.97 -0.93
C ARG A 18 -53.30 -15.31 -0.54
N SER A 19 -53.50 -16.19 -1.49
CA SER A 19 -53.69 -17.62 -1.25
C SER A 19 -52.36 -18.36 -1.44
N GLY A 20 -51.88 -18.95 -0.34
CA GLY A 20 -50.93 -20.06 -0.26
C GLY A 20 -49.66 -20.02 -1.11
N ARG A 21 -48.54 -19.58 -0.53
CA ARG A 21 -47.20 -20.07 -0.95
C ARG A 21 -46.80 -21.24 -0.05
N PRO A 22 -46.36 -22.39 -0.59
CA PRO A 22 -45.65 -23.37 0.19
C PRO A 22 -44.25 -22.83 0.52
N ASP A 23 -43.83 -23.10 1.75
CA ASP A 23 -42.53 -22.79 2.31
C ASP A 23 -41.43 -23.66 1.65
N GLY A 24 -40.22 -23.11 1.45
CA GLY A 24 -39.04 -23.90 1.10
C GLY A 24 -38.42 -23.67 -0.29
N GLY A 25 -37.84 -22.49 -0.51
CA GLY A 25 -36.80 -22.27 -1.49
C GLY A 25 -36.08 -20.99 -1.11
N GLU A 26 -34.83 -21.07 -0.68
CA GLU A 26 -33.98 -19.89 -0.47
C GLU A 26 -34.09 -19.04 -1.75
N GLU A 27 -34.74 -17.88 -1.67
CA GLU A 27 -34.74 -16.92 -2.76
C GLU A 27 -33.26 -16.62 -3.04
N GLU A 28 -32.76 -17.02 -4.22
CA GLU A 28 -31.41 -16.66 -4.68
C GLU A 28 -31.32 -15.13 -4.63
N GLU A 29 -30.78 -14.58 -3.54
CA GLU A 29 -30.57 -13.14 -3.42
C GLU A 29 -29.60 -12.73 -4.53
N VAL A 30 -30.15 -12.10 -5.56
CA VAL A 30 -29.41 -11.56 -6.71
C VAL A 30 -28.59 -10.36 -6.21
N TYR A 31 -27.40 -10.65 -5.67
CA TYR A 31 -26.49 -9.63 -5.17
C TYR A 31 -25.55 -9.09 -6.27
N ASN A 32 -25.06 -9.98 -7.15
CA ASN A 32 -24.13 -9.64 -8.23
C ASN A 32 -24.88 -9.42 -9.56
N ILE A 33 -24.35 -8.54 -10.42
CA ILE A 33 -24.97 -8.23 -11.73
C ILE A 33 -24.80 -9.43 -12.67
N ILE A 34 -23.62 -10.04 -12.66
CA ILE A 34 -23.38 -11.31 -13.37
C ILE A 34 -23.86 -12.47 -12.48
N PRO A 35 -24.67 -13.41 -13.00
CA PRO A 35 -25.11 -14.59 -12.24
C PRO A 35 -23.96 -15.60 -12.09
N VAL A 36 -22.96 -15.26 -11.28
CA VAL A 36 -21.74 -16.07 -11.09
C VAL A 36 -22.05 -17.45 -10.49
N HIS A 37 -23.15 -17.53 -9.75
CA HIS A 37 -23.62 -18.75 -9.07
C HIS A 37 -24.52 -19.63 -9.94
N ASN A 38 -25.09 -19.08 -11.01
CA ASN A 38 -26.03 -19.77 -11.88
C ASN A 38 -25.65 -19.56 -13.34
N LEU A 39 -24.73 -20.38 -13.84
CA LEU A 39 -24.28 -20.38 -15.24
C LEU A 39 -25.37 -20.81 -16.24
N LEU A 40 -26.50 -21.32 -15.74
CA LEU A 40 -27.67 -21.71 -16.52
C LEU A 40 -28.76 -20.64 -16.52
N ALA A 41 -28.53 -19.51 -15.83
CA ALA A 41 -29.47 -18.39 -15.82
C ALA A 41 -29.60 -17.78 -17.22
N ASP A 42 -30.82 -17.41 -17.59
CA ASP A 42 -31.08 -16.66 -18.83
C ASP A 42 -30.69 -15.18 -18.61
N HIS A 43 -29.39 -14.89 -18.67
CA HIS A 43 -28.85 -13.55 -18.47
C HIS A 43 -27.97 -13.11 -19.67
N PRO A 44 -28.14 -11.88 -20.21
CA PRO A 44 -27.41 -11.43 -21.39
C PRO A 44 -25.89 -11.50 -21.28
N SER A 45 -25.33 -11.37 -20.08
CA SER A 45 -23.88 -11.47 -19.87
C SER A 45 -23.32 -12.86 -20.17
N LEU A 46 -24.14 -13.92 -20.04
CA LEU A 46 -23.73 -15.30 -20.32
C LEU A 46 -23.74 -15.61 -21.82
N ASN A 47 -24.22 -14.71 -22.68
CA ASN A 47 -24.07 -14.86 -24.14
C ASN A 47 -22.62 -14.69 -24.59
N PHE A 48 -21.77 -14.07 -23.78
CA PHE A 48 -20.34 -13.93 -24.06
C PHE A 48 -19.59 -15.18 -23.59
N PRO A 49 -18.96 -15.95 -24.51
CA PRO A 49 -18.27 -17.17 -24.15
C PRO A 49 -17.10 -16.91 -23.18
N GLU A 50 -16.45 -15.76 -23.23
CA GLU A 50 -15.37 -15.37 -22.33
C GLU A 50 -15.85 -15.15 -20.90
N VAL A 51 -17.07 -14.59 -20.74
CA VAL A 51 -17.71 -14.41 -19.43
C VAL A 51 -18.13 -15.77 -18.88
N ARG A 52 -18.70 -16.64 -19.73
CA ARG A 52 -18.99 -18.04 -19.38
C ARG A 52 -17.73 -18.79 -18.97
N ALA A 53 -16.65 -18.69 -19.73
CA ALA A 53 -15.38 -19.34 -19.43
C ALA A 53 -14.73 -18.82 -18.16
N ALA A 54 -14.78 -17.51 -17.89
CA ALA A 54 -14.26 -16.92 -16.67
C ALA A 54 -15.10 -17.30 -15.44
N ALA A 55 -16.43 -17.23 -15.54
CA ALA A 55 -17.34 -17.62 -14.47
C ALA A 55 -17.29 -19.13 -14.22
N ALA A 56 -17.26 -19.93 -15.29
CA ALA A 56 -17.05 -21.37 -15.22
C ALA A 56 -15.65 -21.72 -14.74
N ALA A 57 -14.59 -20.95 -15.01
CA ALA A 57 -13.27 -21.22 -14.45
C ALA A 57 -13.20 -20.88 -12.97
N ALA A 58 -13.82 -19.78 -12.53
CA ALA A 58 -13.97 -19.46 -11.11
C ALA A 58 -14.78 -20.54 -10.37
N ALA A 59 -15.86 -21.03 -10.97
CA ALA A 59 -16.75 -22.06 -10.42
C ALA A 59 -16.24 -23.51 -10.59
N ALA A 60 -15.54 -23.84 -11.68
CA ALA A 60 -15.00 -25.18 -11.96
C ALA A 60 -13.64 -25.38 -11.32
N ALA A 61 -12.85 -24.30 -11.13
CA ALA A 61 -11.80 -24.33 -10.12
C ALA A 61 -12.43 -24.78 -8.81
N ALA A 62 -13.56 -24.26 -8.37
CA ALA A 62 -14.22 -24.70 -7.14
C ALA A 62 -14.68 -26.18 -7.13
N LEU A 63 -15.38 -26.68 -8.15
CA LEU A 63 -15.87 -28.07 -8.17
C LEU A 63 -14.75 -29.15 -8.25
N ARG A 64 -13.63 -28.85 -8.91
CA ARG A 64 -12.47 -29.78 -8.99
C ARG A 64 -11.40 -29.51 -7.94
N SER A 65 -11.35 -28.33 -7.30
CA SER A 65 -10.31 -27.96 -6.33
C SER A 65 -10.69 -28.23 -4.88
N VAL A 66 -11.96 -28.09 -4.48
CA VAL A 66 -12.34 -28.33 -3.07
C VAL A 66 -12.55 -29.82 -2.77
N GLY A 67 -12.53 -30.68 -3.79
CA GLY A 67 -12.59 -32.13 -3.62
C GLY A 67 -11.42 -32.68 -2.78
N ASP A 68 -10.21 -32.11 -2.96
CA ASP A 68 -8.98 -32.59 -2.32
C ASP A 68 -8.47 -31.65 -1.20
N LEU A 69 -8.95 -30.41 -1.15
CA LEU A 69 -8.51 -29.44 -0.13
C LEU A 69 -9.15 -29.72 1.22
N ARG A 70 -8.36 -29.53 2.28
CA ARG A 70 -8.86 -29.62 3.65
C ARG A 70 -10.01 -28.63 3.85
N ARG A 71 -11.11 -29.11 4.43
CA ARG A 71 -12.28 -28.29 4.75
C ARG A 71 -12.01 -27.45 6.01
N PRO A 72 -12.56 -26.23 6.09
CA PRO A 72 -12.46 -25.42 7.30
C PRO A 72 -13.17 -26.14 8.47
N PRO A 73 -12.52 -26.27 9.64
CA PRO A 73 -13.04 -27.10 10.73
C PRO A 73 -14.22 -26.48 11.49
N PHE A 74 -14.41 -25.16 11.40
CA PHE A 74 -15.39 -24.42 12.22
C PHE A 74 -16.61 -23.94 11.42
N ALA A 75 -16.72 -24.30 10.14
CA ALA A 75 -17.81 -23.84 9.27
C ALA A 75 -18.35 -24.97 8.39
N THR A 76 -19.66 -24.99 8.20
CA THR A 76 -20.34 -25.98 7.35
C THR A 76 -20.04 -25.69 5.88
N TRP A 77 -19.36 -26.63 5.22
CA TRP A 77 -19.12 -26.57 3.77
C TRP A 77 -20.42 -26.88 3.00
N ARG A 78 -20.87 -25.94 2.17
CA ARG A 78 -22.05 -26.11 1.31
C ARG A 78 -21.64 -26.52 -0.11
N PRO A 79 -22.47 -27.28 -0.85
CA PRO A 79 -22.12 -27.74 -2.20
C PRO A 79 -21.87 -26.62 -3.22
N HIS A 80 -22.45 -25.44 -3.03
CA HIS A 80 -22.29 -24.28 -3.90
C HIS A 80 -21.10 -23.38 -3.53
N HIS A 81 -20.38 -23.68 -2.45
CA HIS A 81 -19.24 -22.86 -2.04
C HIS A 81 -18.08 -23.00 -3.03
N ASP A 82 -17.41 -21.88 -3.27
CA ASP A 82 -16.27 -21.79 -4.15
C ASP A 82 -14.93 -21.55 -3.45
N LEU A 83 -13.88 -21.31 -4.24
CA LEU A 83 -12.54 -21.06 -3.75
C LEU A 83 -12.45 -19.76 -2.93
N LEU A 84 -13.25 -18.75 -3.25
CA LEU A 84 -13.30 -17.52 -2.47
C LEU A 84 -14.03 -17.77 -1.15
N ASP A 85 -15.10 -18.57 -1.14
CA ASP A 85 -15.76 -19.00 0.09
C ASP A 85 -14.81 -19.83 0.97
N TRP A 86 -13.99 -20.69 0.38
CA TRP A 86 -12.95 -21.42 1.10
C TRP A 86 -11.97 -20.46 1.79
N LEU A 87 -11.44 -19.46 1.08
CA LEU A 87 -10.58 -18.43 1.67
C LEU A 87 -11.31 -17.61 2.75
N ALA A 88 -12.58 -17.26 2.51
CA ALA A 88 -13.42 -16.52 3.44
C ALA A 88 -13.62 -17.26 4.75
N LEU A 89 -13.88 -18.56 4.70
CA LEU A 89 -14.09 -19.37 5.89
C LEU A 89 -12.80 -19.58 6.70
N PHE A 90 -11.64 -19.67 6.04
CA PHE A 90 -10.37 -19.79 6.75
C PHE A 90 -9.96 -18.47 7.41
N PHE A 91 -9.94 -17.37 6.65
CA PHE A 91 -9.38 -16.08 7.08
C PHE A 91 -10.42 -15.11 7.68
N GLY A 92 -11.70 -15.43 7.61
CA GLY A 92 -12.78 -14.63 8.20
C GLY A 92 -13.07 -13.32 7.44
N PHE A 93 -13.18 -13.39 6.12
CA PHE A 93 -13.63 -12.26 5.27
C PHE A 93 -15.16 -12.08 5.36
N GLN A 94 -15.64 -10.86 5.17
CA GLN A 94 -17.07 -10.51 5.14
C GLN A 94 -17.76 -11.11 3.90
N ALA A 95 -18.93 -11.72 4.08
CA ALA A 95 -19.66 -12.41 3.01
C ALA A 95 -19.96 -11.49 1.79
N ASP A 96 -20.38 -10.26 2.03
CA ASP A 96 -20.71 -9.32 0.94
C ASP A 96 -19.47 -8.81 0.20
N SER A 97 -18.34 -8.69 0.90
CA SER A 97 -17.05 -8.39 0.29
C SER A 97 -16.60 -9.53 -0.63
N VAL A 98 -16.77 -10.77 -0.18
CA VAL A 98 -16.46 -11.98 -0.95
C VAL A 98 -17.31 -12.04 -2.22
N ARG A 99 -18.63 -11.83 -2.11
CA ARG A 99 -19.55 -11.79 -3.25
C ARG A 99 -19.14 -10.72 -4.28
N ASN A 100 -18.77 -9.53 -3.82
CA ASN A 100 -18.30 -8.44 -4.69
C ASN A 100 -16.95 -8.77 -5.37
N GLN A 101 -15.99 -9.31 -4.63
CA GLN A 101 -14.69 -9.69 -5.19
C GLN A 101 -14.77 -10.88 -6.15
N ARG A 102 -15.76 -11.76 -5.99
CA ARG A 102 -16.07 -12.85 -6.92
C ARG A 102 -16.44 -12.31 -8.30
N GLU A 103 -17.39 -11.38 -8.37
CA GLU A 103 -17.78 -10.74 -9.63
C GLU A 103 -16.61 -9.96 -10.24
N HIS A 104 -15.87 -9.21 -9.41
CA HIS A 104 -14.70 -8.46 -9.84
C HIS A 104 -13.60 -9.35 -10.45
N LEU A 105 -13.35 -10.53 -9.86
CA LEU A 105 -12.41 -11.51 -10.41
C LEU A 105 -12.86 -12.02 -11.79
N VAL A 106 -14.13 -12.40 -11.92
CA VAL A 106 -14.69 -12.89 -13.19
C VAL A 106 -14.57 -11.85 -14.29
N LEU A 107 -14.91 -10.59 -14.00
CA LEU A 107 -14.78 -9.48 -14.95
C LEU A 107 -13.34 -9.28 -15.42
N HIS A 108 -12.36 -9.33 -14.51
CA HIS A 108 -10.96 -9.19 -14.87
C HIS A 108 -10.45 -10.34 -15.74
N LEU A 109 -10.84 -11.58 -15.42
CA LEU A 109 -10.44 -12.75 -16.19
C LEU A 109 -11.10 -12.73 -17.57
N ALA A 110 -12.38 -12.42 -17.66
CA ALA A 110 -13.10 -12.29 -18.94
C ALA A 110 -12.45 -11.23 -19.84
N ASN A 111 -12.20 -10.03 -19.30
CA ASN A 111 -11.57 -8.93 -20.06
C ASN A 111 -10.15 -9.30 -20.56
N LEU A 112 -9.36 -10.01 -19.76
CA LEU A 112 -8.02 -10.45 -20.18
C LEU A 112 -8.07 -11.59 -21.21
N HIS A 113 -9.08 -12.45 -21.11
CA HIS A 113 -9.30 -13.52 -22.07
C HIS A 113 -9.71 -12.97 -23.44
N MET A 114 -10.56 -11.93 -23.47
CA MET A 114 -10.92 -11.21 -24.72
C MET A 114 -9.72 -10.53 -25.42
N GLN A 115 -8.63 -10.27 -24.70
CA GLN A 115 -7.42 -9.63 -25.24
C GLN A 115 -6.40 -10.63 -25.80
N LEU A 116 -6.73 -11.93 -25.86
CA LEU A 116 -5.88 -12.95 -26.46
C LEU A 116 -5.79 -12.79 -27.97
N SER A 117 -4.55 -12.76 -28.48
CA SER A 117 -4.24 -12.74 -29.91
C SER A 117 -3.15 -13.77 -30.20
N PRO A 118 -3.43 -14.83 -30.99
CA PRO A 118 -4.71 -15.17 -31.61
C PRO A 118 -5.79 -15.55 -30.55
N PRO A 119 -7.09 -15.53 -30.92
CA PRO A 119 -8.16 -16.00 -30.04
C PRO A 119 -7.95 -17.48 -29.70
N PRO A 120 -8.37 -17.92 -28.49
CA PRO A 120 -8.17 -19.28 -28.02
C PRO A 120 -8.99 -20.30 -28.82
N ASP A 121 -8.46 -21.51 -28.99
CA ASP A 121 -9.13 -22.60 -29.72
C ASP A 121 -10.44 -23.07 -29.05
N ASN A 122 -10.54 -22.92 -27.73
CA ASN A 122 -11.74 -23.23 -26.95
C ASN A 122 -12.16 -22.04 -26.09
N THR A 123 -13.12 -21.27 -26.58
CA THR A 123 -13.64 -20.05 -25.94
C THR A 123 -14.41 -20.32 -24.64
N ASP A 124 -14.80 -21.57 -24.37
CA ASP A 124 -15.54 -21.96 -23.18
C ASP A 124 -14.63 -22.36 -22.00
N SER A 125 -13.31 -22.40 -22.21
CA SER A 125 -12.32 -22.72 -21.16
C SER A 125 -11.32 -21.59 -20.97
N LEU A 126 -11.10 -21.18 -19.73
CA LEU A 126 -10.13 -20.14 -19.42
C LEU A 126 -8.70 -20.64 -19.69
N ASP A 127 -7.99 -19.91 -20.54
CA ASP A 127 -6.57 -20.13 -20.82
C ASP A 127 -5.72 -19.90 -19.54
N PRO A 128 -4.92 -20.89 -19.09
CA PRO A 128 -4.04 -20.75 -17.93
C PRO A 128 -3.09 -19.54 -18.01
N ASP A 129 -2.66 -19.13 -19.21
CA ASP A 129 -1.79 -17.97 -19.39
C ASP A 129 -2.49 -16.64 -19.08
N VAL A 130 -3.83 -16.59 -19.12
CA VAL A 130 -4.60 -15.42 -18.66
C VAL A 130 -4.45 -15.25 -17.15
N VAL A 131 -4.63 -16.32 -16.38
CA VAL A 131 -4.48 -16.31 -14.91
C VAL A 131 -3.05 -15.93 -14.53
N ARG A 132 -2.07 -16.49 -15.24
CA ARG A 132 -0.64 -16.22 -15.03
C ARG A 132 -0.30 -14.76 -15.26
N ARG A 133 -0.78 -14.18 -16.37
CA ARG A 133 -0.59 -12.76 -16.69
C ARG A 133 -1.29 -11.86 -15.68
N PHE A 134 -2.51 -12.22 -15.27
CA PHE A 134 -3.26 -11.46 -14.28
C PHE A 134 -2.53 -11.40 -12.94
N ARG A 135 -2.13 -12.57 -12.41
CA ARG A 135 -1.34 -12.68 -11.18
C ARG A 135 -0.06 -11.87 -11.23
N LYS A 136 0.74 -11.99 -12.30
CA LYS A 136 1.99 -11.23 -12.45
C LYS A 136 1.75 -9.72 -12.44
N LYS A 137 0.66 -9.26 -13.07
CA LYS A 137 0.27 -7.85 -13.08
C LYS A 137 -0.18 -7.38 -11.70
N LEU A 138 -1.08 -8.12 -11.07
CA LEU A 138 -1.66 -7.80 -9.76
C LEU A 138 -0.60 -7.78 -8.66
N LEU A 139 0.25 -8.81 -8.60
CA LEU A 139 1.28 -8.99 -7.57
C LEU A 139 2.63 -8.37 -7.94
N LYS A 140 2.67 -7.50 -8.96
CA LYS A 140 3.90 -6.80 -9.38
C LYS A 140 4.47 -5.96 -8.25
N ASN A 141 3.61 -5.26 -7.51
CA ASN A 141 4.04 -4.41 -6.39
C ASN A 141 4.62 -5.26 -5.24
N TYR A 142 3.89 -6.30 -4.85
CA TYR A 142 4.35 -7.27 -3.85
C TYR A 142 5.72 -7.89 -4.21
N SER A 143 5.92 -8.27 -5.47
CA SER A 143 7.20 -8.81 -5.93
C SER A 143 8.35 -7.81 -5.78
N LYS A 144 8.11 -6.53 -6.11
CA LYS A 144 9.08 -5.45 -5.93
C LYS A 144 9.36 -5.18 -4.45
N TRP A 145 8.33 -5.16 -3.63
CA TRP A 145 8.45 -4.95 -2.18
C TRP A 145 9.25 -6.07 -1.50
N CYS A 146 9.01 -7.34 -1.87
CA CYS A 146 9.82 -8.46 -1.40
C CYS A 146 11.29 -8.34 -1.81
N ALA A 147 11.55 -7.96 -3.07
CA ALA A 147 12.91 -7.74 -3.56
C ALA A 147 13.62 -6.59 -2.82
N TYR A 148 12.92 -5.50 -2.57
CA TYR A 148 13.42 -4.35 -1.82
C TYR A 148 13.84 -4.73 -0.38
N LEU A 149 13.01 -5.51 0.32
CA LEU A 149 13.32 -5.98 1.68
C LEU A 149 14.28 -7.17 1.74
N GLY A 150 14.62 -7.78 0.59
CA GLY A 150 15.37 -9.03 0.54
C GLY A 150 14.62 -10.22 1.16
N LYS A 151 13.29 -10.25 1.08
CA LYS A 151 12.44 -11.35 1.57
C LYS A 151 12.07 -12.28 0.41
N LYS A 152 12.04 -13.59 0.68
CA LYS A 152 11.56 -14.58 -0.29
C LYS A 152 10.05 -14.41 -0.47
N SER A 153 9.57 -14.52 -1.71
CA SER A 153 8.14 -14.50 -2.01
C SER A 153 7.45 -15.73 -1.43
N ASN A 154 6.27 -15.55 -0.83
CA ASN A 154 5.39 -16.64 -0.40
C ASN A 154 4.43 -17.08 -1.52
N VAL A 155 4.53 -16.50 -2.71
CA VAL A 155 3.82 -16.97 -3.90
C VAL A 155 4.63 -18.11 -4.51
N TRP A 156 4.23 -19.35 -4.25
CA TRP A 156 4.92 -20.54 -4.75
C TRP A 156 4.06 -21.16 -5.84
N ILE A 157 4.64 -21.34 -7.02
CA ILE A 157 3.97 -22.02 -8.12
C ILE A 157 4.92 -23.09 -8.56
N SER A 158 4.47 -24.33 -8.42
CA SER A 158 5.22 -25.49 -8.86
C SER A 158 5.12 -25.57 -10.39
N ASP A 159 6.12 -25.04 -11.10
CA ASP A 159 6.34 -25.31 -12.54
C ASP A 159 6.84 -26.76 -12.80
N ARG A 160 6.88 -27.63 -11.77
CA ARG A 160 7.62 -28.89 -11.78
C ARG A 160 6.90 -30.11 -12.35
N ARG A 161 5.65 -30.01 -12.78
CA ARG A 161 4.97 -31.10 -13.51
C ARG A 161 4.63 -30.63 -14.94
N PRO A 162 5.26 -31.21 -15.98
CA PRO A 162 4.96 -30.91 -17.38
C PRO A 162 3.52 -31.28 -17.80
N SER A 163 2.83 -32.09 -17.00
CA SER A 163 1.46 -32.52 -17.21
C SER A 163 0.48 -31.51 -16.60
N ALA A 164 0.18 -30.47 -17.39
CA ALA A 164 -0.81 -29.41 -17.18
C ALA A 164 -0.51 -28.40 -16.05
N PRO A 165 -0.31 -27.10 -16.35
CA PRO A 165 -0.24 -26.06 -15.33
C PRO A 165 -1.60 -25.96 -14.64
N ASP A 166 -1.65 -26.24 -13.34
CA ASP A 166 -2.88 -26.13 -12.56
C ASP A 166 -3.08 -24.66 -12.11
N PRO A 167 -4.07 -23.92 -12.67
CA PRO A 167 -4.27 -22.52 -12.34
C PRO A 167 -4.79 -22.31 -10.91
N ARG A 168 -5.15 -23.39 -10.18
CA ARG A 168 -5.70 -23.34 -8.81
C ARG A 168 -4.87 -22.48 -7.87
N ARG A 169 -3.57 -22.75 -7.79
CA ARG A 169 -2.69 -22.04 -6.83
C ARG A 169 -2.52 -20.58 -7.21
N GLU A 170 -2.53 -20.28 -8.51
CA GLU A 170 -2.52 -18.90 -8.99
C GLU A 170 -3.82 -18.16 -8.63
N LEU A 171 -4.97 -18.80 -8.85
CA LEU A 171 -6.28 -18.27 -8.48
C LEU A 171 -6.40 -18.06 -6.97
N LEU A 172 -5.85 -18.95 -6.14
CA LEU A 172 -5.81 -18.76 -4.68
C LEU A 172 -5.06 -17.48 -4.28
N TYR A 173 -3.85 -17.24 -4.83
CA TYR A 173 -3.11 -16.02 -4.50
C TYR A 173 -3.78 -14.75 -5.03
N VAL A 174 -4.34 -14.82 -6.24
CA VAL A 174 -5.09 -13.70 -6.84
C VAL A 174 -6.32 -13.38 -6.00
N SER A 175 -7.10 -14.40 -5.65
CA SER A 175 -8.32 -14.26 -4.85
C SER A 175 -8.01 -13.74 -3.46
N LEU A 176 -6.97 -14.28 -2.80
CA LEU A 176 -6.52 -13.80 -1.49
C LEU A 176 -6.15 -12.31 -1.55
N TYR A 177 -5.40 -11.88 -2.57
CA TYR A 177 -5.05 -10.46 -2.72
C TYR A 177 -6.29 -9.58 -2.95
N LEU A 178 -7.22 -10.01 -3.79
CA LEU A 178 -8.46 -9.28 -4.05
C LEU A 178 -9.36 -9.19 -2.81
N LEU A 179 -9.45 -10.24 -1.99
CA LEU A 179 -10.19 -10.23 -0.73
C LEU A 179 -9.57 -9.26 0.28
N ILE A 180 -8.23 -9.30 0.45
CA ILE A 180 -7.49 -8.33 1.27
C ILE A 180 -7.75 -6.90 0.77
N TRP A 181 -7.67 -6.68 -0.54
CA TRP A 181 -7.94 -5.37 -1.14
C TRP A 181 -9.39 -4.94 -0.93
N GLY A 182 -10.35 -5.87 -1.04
CA GLY A 182 -11.78 -5.64 -0.87
C GLY A 182 -12.12 -5.06 0.50
N GLU A 183 -11.47 -5.54 1.56
CA GLU A 183 -11.74 -5.12 2.94
C GLU A 183 -10.76 -4.09 3.50
N ALA A 184 -9.64 -3.83 2.82
CA ALA A 184 -8.63 -2.89 3.30
C ALA A 184 -9.12 -1.44 3.49
N ALA A 185 -10.24 -1.03 2.86
CA ALA A 185 -10.78 0.33 2.93
C ALA A 185 -9.70 1.42 2.72
N ASN A 186 -9.48 2.30 3.70
CA ASN A 186 -8.48 3.37 3.62
C ASN A 186 -7.02 2.86 3.64
N LEU A 187 -6.76 1.62 4.08
CA LEU A 187 -5.42 1.05 4.06
C LEU A 187 -4.91 0.80 2.62
N ARG A 188 -5.78 0.84 1.61
CA ARG A 188 -5.41 0.78 0.18
C ARG A 188 -4.44 1.88 -0.24
N PHE A 189 -4.44 3.01 0.46
CA PHE A 189 -3.51 4.11 0.24
C PHE A 189 -2.12 3.87 0.83
N MET A 190 -1.90 2.71 1.47
CA MET A 190 -0.61 2.26 2.01
C MET A 190 -0.21 0.94 1.34
N PRO A 191 0.32 0.98 0.10
CA PRO A 191 0.56 -0.22 -0.69
C PRO A 191 1.49 -1.23 -0.02
N GLU A 192 2.45 -0.78 0.79
CA GLU A 192 3.43 -1.62 1.46
C GLU A 192 2.86 -2.25 2.73
N CYS A 193 1.91 -1.58 3.39
CA CYS A 193 1.05 -2.20 4.40
C CYS A 193 0.26 -3.36 3.77
N ILE A 194 -0.33 -3.18 2.59
CA ILE A 194 -1.05 -4.26 1.88
C ILE A 194 -0.10 -5.40 1.51
N CYS A 195 1.11 -5.08 1.03
CA CYS A 195 2.12 -6.10 0.72
C CYS A 195 2.52 -6.92 1.96
N TYR A 196 2.64 -6.28 3.13
CA TYR A 196 2.92 -6.94 4.39
C TYR A 196 1.78 -7.89 4.81
N ILE A 197 0.53 -7.42 4.77
CA ILE A 197 -0.65 -8.25 5.09
C ILE A 197 -0.69 -9.46 4.16
N PHE A 198 -0.60 -9.23 2.85
CA PHE A 198 -0.58 -10.31 1.86
C PHE A 198 0.59 -11.27 2.06
N HIS A 199 1.79 -10.77 2.40
CA HIS A 199 2.95 -11.62 2.63
C HIS A 199 2.69 -12.67 3.71
N ASN A 200 2.15 -12.25 4.85
CA ASN A 200 1.93 -13.15 5.97
C ASN A 200 0.73 -14.07 5.74
N MET A 201 -0.38 -13.56 5.19
CA MET A 201 -1.54 -14.40 4.84
C MET A 201 -1.20 -15.43 3.77
N ALA A 202 -0.37 -15.09 2.78
CA ALA A 202 0.09 -16.05 1.77
C ALA A 202 0.98 -17.15 2.38
N MET A 203 1.76 -16.84 3.43
CA MET A 203 2.52 -17.83 4.18
C MET A 203 1.60 -18.80 4.94
N GLU A 204 0.57 -18.29 5.61
CA GLU A 204 -0.43 -19.13 6.28
C GLU A 204 -1.23 -19.97 5.30
N LEU A 205 -1.63 -19.39 4.17
CA LEU A 205 -2.27 -20.11 3.08
C LEU A 205 -1.41 -21.30 2.63
N ASN A 206 -0.10 -21.09 2.42
CA ASN A 206 0.79 -22.20 2.03
C ASN A 206 0.84 -23.31 3.08
N LYS A 207 0.90 -22.97 4.37
CA LYS A 207 0.88 -23.97 5.45
C LYS A 207 -0.40 -24.80 5.44
N ILE A 208 -1.54 -24.17 5.14
CA ILE A 208 -2.83 -24.86 5.04
C ILE A 208 -2.86 -25.76 3.81
N LEU A 209 -2.34 -25.29 2.66
CA LEU A 209 -2.29 -26.08 1.42
C LEU A 209 -1.34 -27.28 1.49
N GLU A 210 -0.31 -27.21 2.33
CA GLU A 210 0.66 -28.29 2.56
C GLU A 210 0.29 -29.17 3.77
N ASP A 211 -0.89 -28.97 4.35
CA ASP A 211 -1.38 -29.68 5.54
C ASP A 211 -0.36 -29.73 6.68
N TYR A 212 0.37 -28.62 6.87
CA TYR A 212 1.36 -28.52 7.93
C TYR A 212 0.68 -28.67 9.30
N ILE A 213 1.29 -29.48 10.16
CA ILE A 213 0.84 -29.74 11.53
C ILE A 213 1.60 -28.79 12.45
N ASP A 214 0.86 -28.03 13.25
CA ASP A 214 1.46 -27.15 14.24
C ASP A 214 2.13 -27.99 15.35
N GLU A 215 3.43 -27.84 15.49
CA GLU A 215 4.25 -28.58 16.46
C GLU A 215 3.80 -28.32 17.91
N ALA A 216 3.20 -27.15 18.20
CA ALA A 216 2.76 -26.81 19.54
C ALA A 216 1.42 -27.47 19.92
N THR A 217 0.50 -27.60 18.96
CA THR A 217 -0.86 -28.10 19.21
C THR A 217 -1.08 -29.54 18.74
N GLY A 218 -0.20 -30.06 17.87
CA GLY A 218 -0.36 -31.36 17.21
C GLY A 218 -1.55 -31.40 16.24
N GLN A 219 -2.14 -30.24 15.92
CA GLN A 219 -3.29 -30.10 15.04
C GLN A 219 -2.90 -29.47 13.70
N PRO A 220 -3.68 -29.67 12.63
CA PRO A 220 -3.44 -28.99 11.37
C PRO A 220 -3.45 -27.47 11.55
N VAL A 221 -2.48 -26.76 10.96
CA VAL A 221 -2.35 -25.30 11.10
C VAL A 221 -3.63 -24.59 10.70
N LEU A 222 -4.06 -23.68 11.55
CA LEU A 222 -5.12 -22.72 11.25
C LEU A 222 -4.51 -21.33 11.08
N PRO A 223 -5.16 -20.43 10.31
CA PRO A 223 -4.77 -19.03 10.26
C PRO A 223 -4.72 -18.42 11.66
N SER A 224 -3.83 -17.45 11.87
CA SER A 224 -3.69 -16.76 13.17
C SER A 224 -4.97 -16.02 13.60
N PHE A 225 -5.86 -15.73 12.65
CA PHE A 225 -7.19 -15.16 12.90
C PHE A 225 -8.21 -15.97 12.11
N SER A 226 -9.26 -16.42 12.80
CA SER A 226 -10.36 -17.18 12.23
C SER A 226 -11.65 -16.84 12.96
N GLY A 227 -12.78 -17.11 12.32
CA GLY A 227 -14.11 -16.70 12.79
C GLY A 227 -14.73 -15.60 11.94
N GLU A 228 -15.96 -15.23 12.27
CA GLU A 228 -16.74 -14.26 11.49
C GLU A 228 -16.12 -12.87 11.53
N ASN A 229 -15.87 -12.27 10.36
CA ASN A 229 -15.28 -10.94 10.21
C ASN A 229 -13.92 -10.78 10.91
N ALA A 230 -13.18 -11.88 11.11
CA ALA A 230 -11.91 -11.88 11.81
C ALA A 230 -10.84 -11.03 11.09
N PHE A 231 -10.79 -11.05 9.76
CA PHE A 231 -9.84 -10.22 9.00
C PHE A 231 -10.07 -8.72 9.26
N LEU A 232 -11.32 -8.26 9.16
CA LEU A 232 -11.69 -6.87 9.42
C LEU A 232 -11.34 -6.46 10.86
N ASN A 233 -11.72 -7.26 11.85
CA ASN A 233 -11.59 -6.91 13.26
C ASN A 233 -10.15 -7.03 13.79
N MET A 234 -9.39 -8.02 13.33
CA MET A 234 -8.07 -8.34 13.88
C MET A 234 -6.93 -7.75 13.05
N VAL A 235 -7.14 -7.46 11.75
CA VAL A 235 -6.08 -6.93 10.87
C VAL A 235 -6.37 -5.50 10.44
N VAL A 236 -7.52 -5.25 9.82
CA VAL A 236 -7.82 -3.93 9.23
C VAL A 236 -8.09 -2.89 10.32
N LYS A 237 -8.98 -3.20 11.26
CA LYS A 237 -9.45 -2.27 12.29
C LYS A 237 -8.32 -1.73 13.20
N PRO A 238 -7.39 -2.54 13.73
CA PRO A 238 -6.32 -2.01 14.59
C PRO A 238 -5.38 -1.04 13.86
N ILE A 239 -5.05 -1.32 12.59
CA ILE A 239 -4.22 -0.44 11.77
C ILE A 239 -5.00 0.84 11.45
N TYR A 240 -6.28 0.71 11.09
CA TYR A 240 -7.14 1.85 10.82
C TYR A 240 -7.32 2.77 12.05
N GLU A 241 -7.55 2.20 13.23
CA GLU A 241 -7.68 2.94 14.49
C GLU A 241 -6.40 3.70 14.83
N THR A 242 -5.24 3.13 14.52
CA THR A 242 -3.95 3.82 14.66
C THR A 242 -3.87 5.03 13.75
N VAL A 243 -4.19 4.87 12.46
CA VAL A 243 -4.22 5.97 11.49
C VAL A 243 -5.22 7.04 11.92
N LYS A 244 -6.42 6.64 12.36
CA LYS A 244 -7.46 7.54 12.84
C LYS A 244 -6.99 8.36 14.04
N ALA A 245 -6.39 7.73 15.04
CA ALA A 245 -5.89 8.40 16.23
C ALA A 245 -4.75 9.39 15.92
N GLU A 246 -3.86 9.07 14.97
CA GLU A 246 -2.82 9.99 14.49
C GLU A 246 -3.41 11.22 13.79
N VAL A 247 -4.44 11.02 12.95
CA VAL A 247 -5.16 12.11 12.27
C VAL A 247 -5.92 13.00 13.27
N GLU A 248 -6.58 12.42 14.27
CA GLU A 248 -7.22 13.18 15.34
C GLU A 248 -6.18 13.99 16.16
N GLY A 249 -5.00 13.41 16.40
CA GLY A 249 -3.85 14.07 17.01
C GLY A 249 -3.30 15.26 16.21
N SER A 250 -3.54 15.31 14.90
CA SER A 250 -3.14 16.41 14.01
C SER A 250 -3.87 17.73 14.29
N LYS A 251 -5.03 17.71 14.99
CA LYS A 251 -5.90 18.88 15.20
C LYS A 251 -6.19 19.63 13.89
N ASN A 252 -6.64 18.89 12.87
CA ASN A 252 -6.90 19.40 11.51
C ASN A 252 -5.70 20.12 10.86
N GLY A 253 -4.48 19.60 11.05
CA GLY A 253 -3.26 20.17 10.45
C GLY A 253 -2.68 21.38 11.21
N THR A 254 -3.27 21.75 12.35
CA THR A 254 -2.77 22.84 13.19
C THR A 254 -1.60 22.39 14.07
N ALA A 255 -1.53 21.09 14.42
CA ALA A 255 -0.41 20.56 15.18
C ALA A 255 0.89 20.58 14.35
N PRO A 256 2.05 20.82 14.98
CA PRO A 256 3.33 20.70 14.29
C PRO A 256 3.43 19.31 13.64
N HIS A 257 3.82 19.22 12.36
CA HIS A 257 3.99 17.95 11.61
C HIS A 257 5.00 16.96 12.23
N ARG A 258 5.62 17.34 13.35
CA ARG A 258 6.55 16.55 14.16
C ARG A 258 5.86 15.76 15.27
N ALA A 259 4.65 16.17 15.64
CA ALA A 259 3.91 15.64 16.77
C ALA A 259 2.99 14.47 16.41
N TRP A 260 2.80 14.19 15.12
CA TRP A 260 1.92 13.15 14.59
C TRP A 260 2.51 12.53 13.32
N ARG A 261 2.11 11.29 13.01
CA ARG A 261 2.51 10.54 11.81
C ARG A 261 1.42 10.65 10.74
N ASN A 262 1.81 10.94 9.50
CA ASN A 262 0.89 10.88 8.36
C ASN A 262 0.80 9.45 7.80
N TYR A 263 -0.15 9.19 6.89
CA TYR A 263 -0.29 7.90 6.21
C TYR A 263 1.01 7.48 5.50
N ASP A 264 1.79 8.43 4.98
CA ASP A 264 3.08 8.17 4.33
C ASP A 264 4.12 7.66 5.33
N ASP A 265 4.20 8.28 6.52
CA ASP A 265 5.10 7.84 7.60
C ASP A 265 4.72 6.43 8.10
N ILE A 266 3.42 6.14 8.15
CA ILE A 266 2.88 4.81 8.52
C ILE A 266 3.21 3.78 7.44
N ASN A 267 3.11 4.16 6.17
CA ASN A 267 3.45 3.28 5.05
C ASN A 267 4.97 3.00 4.96
N GLU A 268 5.81 4.01 5.22
CA GLU A 268 7.28 3.88 5.27
C GLU A 268 7.74 2.89 6.34
N TYR A 269 6.98 2.72 7.43
CA TYR A 269 7.27 1.67 8.42
C TYR A 269 7.38 0.27 7.79
N PHE A 270 6.61 -0.01 6.73
CA PHE A 270 6.62 -1.28 6.00
C PHE A 270 7.74 -1.37 4.95
N TRP A 271 8.57 -0.35 4.80
CA TRP A 271 9.84 -0.40 4.05
C TRP A 271 11.01 -0.93 4.87
N SER A 272 10.82 -1.20 6.16
CA SER A 272 11.86 -1.74 7.03
C SER A 272 11.52 -3.15 7.50
N LYS A 273 12.55 -3.98 7.72
CA LYS A 273 12.39 -5.32 8.33
C LYS A 273 11.79 -5.28 9.74
N ARG A 274 11.75 -4.09 10.36
CA ARG A 274 11.12 -3.82 11.66
C ARG A 274 9.64 -4.24 11.70
N CYS A 275 8.91 -4.21 10.58
CA CYS A 275 7.53 -4.70 10.54
C CYS A 275 7.44 -6.21 10.83
N PHE A 276 8.46 -7.01 10.49
CA PHE A 276 8.47 -8.44 10.84
C PHE A 276 8.92 -8.69 12.28
N GLU A 277 9.83 -7.87 12.80
CA GLU A 277 10.43 -8.07 14.12
C GLU A 277 9.56 -7.50 15.26
N LYS A 278 8.96 -6.33 15.04
CA LYS A 278 8.25 -5.57 16.08
C LYS A 278 6.74 -5.67 15.97
N LEU A 279 6.18 -5.50 14.77
CA LEU A 279 4.73 -5.59 14.56
C LEU A 279 4.25 -7.06 14.61
N LYS A 280 5.10 -7.98 14.11
CA LYS A 280 4.90 -9.45 14.09
C LYS A 280 3.61 -9.91 13.39
N TRP A 281 3.49 -11.22 13.24
CA TRP A 281 2.28 -11.86 12.74
C TRP A 281 1.96 -13.08 13.61
N PRO A 282 0.79 -13.15 14.29
CA PRO A 282 -0.29 -12.15 14.34
C PRO A 282 0.16 -10.79 14.92
N LEU A 283 -0.66 -9.75 14.66
CA LEU A 283 -0.33 -8.38 15.06
C LEU A 283 -0.20 -8.27 16.59
N ASP A 284 0.96 -7.82 17.06
CA ASP A 284 1.23 -7.60 18.47
C ASP A 284 0.65 -6.23 18.88
N GLY A 285 -0.47 -6.23 19.60
CA GLY A 285 -1.13 -5.00 20.09
C GLY A 285 -0.26 -4.17 21.03
N GLY A 286 0.77 -4.76 21.65
CA GLY A 286 1.76 -4.06 22.45
C GLY A 286 2.89 -3.43 21.64
N SER A 287 2.91 -3.59 20.31
CA SER A 287 3.96 -3.04 19.47
C SER A 287 3.92 -1.51 19.45
N ASN A 288 5.10 -0.87 19.39
CA ASN A 288 5.24 0.58 19.28
C ASN A 288 4.54 1.18 18.04
N PHE A 289 4.05 0.34 17.12
CA PHE A 289 3.29 0.78 15.96
C PHE A 289 1.90 1.31 16.36
N PHE A 290 1.20 0.62 17.27
CA PHE A 290 -0.19 0.92 17.70
C PHE A 290 -0.30 1.94 18.84
N VAL A 291 0.82 2.32 19.46
CA VAL A 291 0.80 3.22 20.63
C VAL A 291 0.67 4.67 20.18
N THR A 292 -0.52 5.26 20.32
CA THR A 292 -0.83 6.62 19.84
C THR A 292 -0.88 7.70 20.95
N SER A 293 -0.18 7.57 22.09
CA SER A 293 -0.12 8.69 23.07
C SER A 293 1.13 8.80 23.99
N ALA A 294 1.61 10.04 24.10
CA ALA A 294 2.34 10.73 25.17
C ALA A 294 3.68 10.20 25.77
N ARG A 295 4.13 8.97 25.52
CA ARG A 295 5.40 8.48 26.10
C ARG A 295 6.59 8.52 25.12
N ARG A 296 7.73 8.93 25.68
CA ARG A 296 8.95 9.47 25.05
C ARG A 296 9.74 8.52 24.13
N ASP A 297 9.26 7.30 23.85
CA ASP A 297 10.07 6.23 23.21
C ASP A 297 9.39 5.58 21.98
N LEU A 298 8.83 6.40 21.09
CA LEU A 298 8.25 5.93 19.83
C LEU A 298 9.29 5.82 18.71
N VAL A 299 8.98 4.96 17.74
CA VAL A 299 9.67 4.85 16.45
C VAL A 299 9.62 6.24 15.80
N GLY A 300 10.72 6.99 15.94
CA GLY A 300 10.83 8.33 15.39
C GLY A 300 10.52 8.32 13.90
N LYS A 301 9.89 9.39 13.43
CA LYS A 301 9.57 9.67 12.03
C LYS A 301 10.76 9.24 11.16
N THR A 302 10.58 8.14 10.44
CA THR A 302 11.49 7.71 9.38
C THR A 302 11.15 8.64 8.24
N GLY A 303 12.01 9.63 7.98
CA GLY A 303 11.76 10.62 6.92
C GLY A 303 11.84 12.08 7.35
N PHE A 304 11.74 12.96 6.35
CA PHE A 304 12.00 14.40 6.41
C PHE A 304 11.15 15.09 7.49
N VAL A 305 11.79 15.44 8.60
CA VAL A 305 11.15 16.23 9.65
C VAL A 305 11.24 17.71 9.30
N GLU A 306 10.28 18.23 8.54
CA GLU A 306 10.24 19.66 8.25
C GLU A 306 10.21 20.46 9.57
N GLN A 307 11.31 21.15 9.87
CA GLN A 307 11.39 22.10 10.97
C GLN A 307 10.81 23.39 10.45
N ARG A 308 9.58 23.75 10.80
CA ARG A 308 9.11 25.13 10.58
C ARG A 308 9.95 26.06 11.46
N SER A 309 11.08 26.50 10.93
CA SER A 309 12.03 27.42 11.56
C SER A 309 12.49 28.40 10.49
N PHE A 310 12.73 29.66 10.88
CA PHE A 310 13.30 30.67 10.01
C PHE A 310 14.59 30.19 9.33
N TRP A 311 15.43 29.44 10.06
CA TRP A 311 16.66 28.86 9.54
C TRP A 311 16.45 27.85 8.41
N ASN A 312 15.25 27.27 8.29
CA ASN A 312 14.92 26.33 7.23
C ASN A 312 14.85 27.03 5.86
N LEU A 313 14.52 28.33 5.82
CA LEU A 313 14.62 29.17 4.63
C LEU A 313 16.07 29.33 4.17
N PHE A 314 16.99 29.56 5.12
CA PHE A 314 18.41 29.70 4.83
C PHE A 314 19.01 28.39 4.32
N ARG A 315 18.63 27.26 4.93
CA ARG A 315 19.07 25.92 4.51
C ARG A 315 18.54 25.52 3.13
N SER A 316 17.24 25.73 2.87
CA SER A 316 16.61 25.29 1.62
C SER A 316 17.09 26.06 0.39
N PHE A 317 17.53 27.31 0.57
CA PHE A 317 18.05 28.17 -0.50
C PHE A 317 19.53 28.52 -0.31
N ASP A 318 20.33 27.57 0.19
CA ASP A 318 21.76 27.76 0.51
C ASP A 318 22.56 28.40 -0.64
N ARG A 319 22.36 27.91 -1.87
CA ARG A 319 23.08 28.39 -3.06
C ARG A 319 22.77 29.84 -3.38
N LEU A 320 21.52 30.26 -3.15
CA LEU A 320 21.07 31.63 -3.37
C LEU A 320 21.78 32.58 -2.40
N TRP A 321 21.76 32.24 -1.10
CA TRP A 321 22.37 33.07 -0.06
C TRP A 321 23.89 33.18 -0.22
N VAL A 322 24.55 32.07 -0.52
CA VAL A 322 26.00 32.05 -0.79
C VAL A 322 26.34 32.95 -1.97
N MET A 323 25.63 32.81 -3.09
CA MET A 323 25.86 33.63 -4.27
C MET A 323 25.68 35.13 -3.99
N LEU A 324 24.59 35.51 -3.31
CA LEU A 324 24.30 36.91 -2.99
C LEU A 324 25.36 37.52 -2.08
N ALA A 325 25.79 36.80 -1.04
CA ALA A 325 26.78 37.30 -0.10
C ALA A 325 28.17 37.46 -0.74
N LEU A 326 28.62 36.48 -1.54
CA LEU A 326 29.91 36.58 -2.23
C LEU A 326 29.92 37.68 -3.27
N PHE A 327 28.83 37.80 -4.04
CA PHE A 327 28.68 38.86 -5.02
C PHE A 327 28.70 40.23 -4.35
N LEU A 328 27.96 40.40 -3.24
CA LEU A 328 27.92 41.64 -2.49
C LEU A 328 29.31 42.03 -1.96
N GLN A 329 30.05 41.09 -1.38
CA GLN A 329 31.41 41.35 -0.91
C GLN A 329 32.34 41.76 -2.06
N ALA A 330 32.32 41.03 -3.18
CA ALA A 330 33.12 41.37 -4.35
C ALA A 330 32.76 42.76 -4.92
N ALA A 331 31.46 43.06 -5.01
CA ALA A 331 30.95 44.34 -5.49
C ALA A 331 31.36 45.50 -4.56
N ILE A 332 31.30 45.33 -3.23
CA ILE A 332 31.76 46.33 -2.26
C ILE A 332 33.26 46.59 -2.44
N ILE A 333 34.09 45.55 -2.54
CA ILE A 333 35.54 45.68 -2.71
C ILE A 333 35.87 46.46 -3.99
N VAL A 334 35.18 46.14 -5.10
CA VAL A 334 35.40 46.80 -6.39
C VAL A 334 34.87 48.24 -6.38
N ALA A 335 33.70 48.49 -5.78
CA ALA A 335 33.10 49.81 -5.72
C ALA A 335 33.91 50.79 -4.86
N TRP A 336 34.60 50.30 -3.83
CA TRP A 336 35.37 51.15 -2.90
C TRP A 336 36.60 51.82 -3.53
N GLU A 337 37.06 51.36 -4.70
CA GLU A 337 38.17 51.97 -5.44
C GLU A 337 37.77 53.24 -6.21
N GLY A 338 36.47 53.50 -6.39
CA GLY A 338 35.98 54.75 -6.99
C GLY A 338 36.33 54.95 -8.47
N LYS A 339 36.66 53.88 -9.21
CA LYS A 339 36.91 53.95 -10.66
C LYS A 339 35.61 53.96 -11.45
N GLU A 340 35.64 54.55 -12.65
CA GLU A 340 34.47 54.69 -13.53
C GLU A 340 33.92 53.31 -13.97
N TYR A 341 34.80 52.33 -14.16
CA TYR A 341 34.40 50.97 -14.53
C TYR A 341 34.99 49.86 -13.64
N PRO A 342 34.23 48.78 -13.34
CA PRO A 342 34.66 47.68 -12.48
C PRO A 342 35.93 46.95 -12.96
N TRP A 343 36.10 46.78 -14.28
CA TRP A 343 37.27 46.08 -14.84
C TRP A 343 38.57 46.84 -14.63
N GLN A 344 38.52 48.18 -14.60
CA GLN A 344 39.70 49.00 -14.32
C GLN A 344 40.15 48.86 -12.86
N ALA A 345 39.23 48.59 -11.92
CA ALA A 345 39.58 48.35 -10.52
C ALA A 345 40.28 46.99 -10.35
N LEU A 346 39.86 45.98 -11.12
CA LEU A 346 40.41 44.62 -11.12
C LEU A 346 41.81 44.50 -11.74
N GLU A 347 42.30 45.50 -12.47
CA GLU A 347 43.69 45.52 -12.95
C GLU A 347 44.71 45.72 -11.82
N SER A 348 44.28 46.33 -10.71
CA SER A 348 45.17 46.56 -9.57
C SER A 348 45.38 45.29 -8.76
N ARG A 349 46.66 45.00 -8.46
CA ARG A 349 47.05 43.79 -7.71
C ARG A 349 46.47 43.80 -6.29
N ASP A 350 46.34 44.97 -5.68
CA ASP A 350 45.80 45.13 -4.33
C ASP A 350 44.30 44.77 -4.25
N VAL A 351 43.52 45.16 -5.27
CA VAL A 351 42.09 44.79 -5.36
C VAL A 351 41.93 43.31 -5.64
N GLN A 352 42.77 42.72 -6.50
CA GLN A 352 42.75 41.27 -6.73
C GLN A 352 42.98 40.48 -5.43
N VAL A 353 43.95 40.90 -4.62
CA VAL A 353 44.21 40.28 -3.30
C VAL A 353 43.02 40.47 -2.35
N ARG A 354 42.40 41.66 -2.33
CA ARG A 354 41.18 41.89 -1.53
C ARG A 354 40.01 41.03 -2.01
N VAL A 355 39.82 40.87 -3.31
CA VAL A 355 38.75 40.02 -3.89
C VAL A 355 38.97 38.55 -3.52
N LEU A 356 40.21 38.09 -3.35
CA LEU A 356 40.47 36.73 -2.85
C LEU A 356 39.88 36.46 -1.45
N THR A 357 39.60 37.49 -0.64
CA THR A 357 38.88 37.32 0.65
C THR A 357 37.48 36.74 0.50
N VAL A 358 36.90 36.76 -0.71
CA VAL A 358 35.64 36.08 -1.03
C VAL A 358 35.76 34.57 -0.79
N PHE A 359 36.93 33.95 -0.97
CA PHE A 359 37.14 32.53 -0.67
C PHE A 359 37.03 32.22 0.83
N ILE A 360 37.48 33.13 1.69
CA ILE A 360 37.34 33.01 3.15
C ILE A 360 35.86 33.04 3.53
N THR A 361 35.12 34.02 3.01
CA THR A 361 33.68 34.17 3.28
C THR A 361 32.88 32.98 2.74
N TRP A 362 33.22 32.47 1.55
CA TRP A 362 32.62 31.26 0.99
C TRP A 362 32.81 30.06 1.92
N SER A 363 34.02 29.89 2.43
CA SER A 363 34.36 28.80 3.34
C SER A 363 33.59 28.92 4.67
N GLY A 364 33.51 30.12 5.24
CA GLY A 364 32.72 30.42 6.45
C GLY A 364 31.23 30.11 6.27
N MET A 365 30.64 30.48 5.13
CA MET A 365 29.24 30.17 4.84
C MET A 365 29.00 28.66 4.63
N ARG A 366 29.94 27.95 4.01
CA ARG A 366 29.88 26.48 3.88
C ARG A 366 29.97 25.79 5.23
N PHE A 367 30.78 26.31 6.13
CA PHE A 367 30.86 25.82 7.50
C PHE A 367 29.55 26.06 8.26
N LEU A 368 28.98 27.28 8.19
CA LEU A 368 27.69 27.60 8.79
C LEU A 368 26.57 26.69 8.25
N GLN A 369 26.53 26.47 6.94
CA GLN A 369 25.59 25.53 6.31
C GLN A 369 25.75 24.12 6.88
N SER A 370 26.99 23.64 7.03
CA SER A 370 27.24 22.32 7.57
C SER A 370 26.80 22.18 9.03
N LEU A 371 26.95 23.24 9.85
CA LEU A 371 26.44 23.28 11.22
C LEU A 371 24.90 23.27 11.26
N LEU A 372 24.24 24.00 10.36
CA LEU A 372 22.79 24.00 10.23
C LEU A 372 22.26 22.63 9.80
N ASP A 373 22.93 21.97 8.85
CA ASP A 373 22.60 20.59 8.44
C ASP A 373 22.71 19.63 9.62
N ILE A 374 23.79 19.71 10.42
CA ILE A 374 23.94 18.89 11.63
C ILE A 374 22.84 19.22 12.65
N GLY A 375 22.62 20.48 12.99
CA GLY A 375 21.64 20.87 14.01
C GLY A 375 20.20 20.51 13.65
N MET A 376 19.81 20.62 12.37
CA MET A 376 18.46 20.31 11.93
C MET A 376 18.24 18.84 11.61
N GLN A 377 19.26 18.15 11.09
CA GLN A 377 19.14 16.74 10.66
C GLN A 377 19.79 15.75 11.63
N TYR A 378 20.30 16.17 12.79
CA TYR A 378 20.89 15.29 13.81
C TYR A 378 19.97 14.10 14.17
N ARG A 379 18.66 14.33 14.25
CA ARG A 379 17.68 13.27 14.55
C ARG A 379 17.38 12.31 13.38
N LEU A 380 17.76 12.66 12.15
CA LEU A 380 17.68 11.75 11.00
C LEU A 380 18.87 10.78 10.94
N VAL A 381 19.94 11.04 11.70
CA VAL A 381 21.05 10.10 11.86
C VAL A 381 20.60 9.00 12.82
N SER A 382 20.09 7.93 12.23
CA SER A 382 19.76 6.69 12.95
C SER A 382 20.84 5.66 12.69
N ARG A 383 20.78 4.53 13.39
CA ARG A 383 21.66 3.37 13.13
C ARG A 383 21.63 2.90 11.67
N GLU A 384 20.54 3.15 10.95
CA GLU A 384 20.35 2.74 9.55
C GLU A 384 20.91 3.76 8.54
N THR A 385 21.11 5.02 8.95
CA THR A 385 21.58 6.14 8.09
C THR A 385 22.95 6.67 8.52
N MET A 386 23.81 5.82 9.08
CA MET A 386 25.17 6.18 9.51
C MET A 386 26.00 6.88 8.41
N GLY A 387 25.83 6.47 7.15
CA GLY A 387 26.50 7.10 6.01
C GLY A 387 26.09 8.56 5.80
N LEU A 388 24.85 8.94 6.14
CA LEU A 388 24.40 10.33 6.11
C LEU A 388 25.11 11.16 7.18
N GLY A 389 25.24 10.61 8.39
CA GLY A 389 25.98 11.24 9.49
C GLY A 389 27.46 11.45 9.16
N VAL A 390 28.12 10.42 8.61
CA VAL A 390 29.52 10.52 8.15
C VAL A 390 29.68 11.61 7.09
N ARG A 391 28.76 11.69 6.11
CA ARG A 391 28.78 12.71 5.08
C ARG A 391 28.63 14.12 5.64
N MET A 392 27.79 14.32 6.66
CA MET A 392 27.62 15.61 7.33
C MET A 392 28.90 16.06 8.03
N VAL A 393 29.55 15.15 8.77
CA VAL A 393 30.81 15.43 9.46
C VAL A 393 31.93 15.74 8.46
N LEU A 394 32.05 14.95 7.38
CA LEU A 394 33.07 15.17 6.35
C LEU A 394 32.94 16.55 5.69
N LYS A 395 31.70 17.01 5.43
CA LYS A 395 31.45 18.37 4.92
C LYS A 395 31.90 19.46 5.89
N SER A 396 31.68 19.27 7.20
CA SER A 396 32.15 20.22 8.22
C SER A 396 33.67 20.29 8.26
N ILE A 397 34.35 19.13 8.23
CA ILE A 397 35.81 19.04 8.24
C ILE A 397 36.39 19.71 6.98
N ALA A 398 35.85 19.39 5.80
CA ALA A 398 36.30 19.98 4.55
C ALA A 398 36.14 21.51 4.54
N ALA A 399 35.00 22.02 5.02
CA ALA A 399 34.78 23.46 5.16
C ALA A 399 35.78 24.09 6.15
N ALA A 400 36.01 23.47 7.32
CA ALA A 400 36.99 23.96 8.29
C ALA A 400 38.42 23.98 7.74
N VAL A 401 38.82 22.96 6.97
CA VAL A 401 40.13 22.93 6.29
C VAL A 401 40.26 24.08 5.30
N TRP A 402 39.22 24.37 4.51
CA TRP A 402 39.24 25.52 3.61
C TRP A 402 39.33 26.86 4.34
N ILE A 403 38.75 26.99 5.54
CA ILE A 403 38.92 28.20 6.37
C ILE A 403 40.40 28.35 6.78
N ILE A 404 41.06 27.26 7.18
CA ILE A 404 42.47 27.27 7.62
C ILE A 404 43.45 27.49 6.46
N VAL A 405 43.11 27.02 5.26
CA VAL A 405 43.96 27.19 4.07
C VAL A 405 43.90 28.61 3.52
N PHE A 406 42.75 29.28 3.61
CA PHE A 406 42.53 30.60 3.03
C PHE A 406 42.55 31.76 4.03
N GLY A 407 42.33 31.48 5.32
CA GLY A 407 42.41 32.45 6.41
C GLY A 407 43.78 32.43 7.08
#